data_AF-A0A842MNE5-F1
#
_entry.id   AF-A0A842MNE5-F1
#
_cell.length_a   1.000
_cell.length_b   1.000
_cell.length_c   1.000
_cell.angle_alpha   90.00
_cell.angle_beta   90.00
_cell.angle_gamma   90.00
#
_symmetry.space_group_name_H-M   'P 1'
#
loop_
_entity.id
_entity.type
_entity.pdbx_description
1 polymer ?
#
loop_
_entity_poly.entity_id
_entity_poly.type
_entity_poly.pdbx_seq_one_letter_code
_entity_poly.pdbx_strand_id
1 'polypeptide(L)'
;LKELVEKNKISPDLYEELQKSFEGALNQLKNEAKSLMEKIDREIERCNREIKELNYALVHLEVEHEIGQIDEHSYTTALERIQECLKRANNEKSDLEALRSRLSNLLLGEFESTSNETLGTTEEEVNTAEANTSAISEPTTMDEQAQSAPPLPPPPVVVYVKEAGESSL
;
A
#
# COMPACT_ATOMS: atom_id res chain seq x y z
N LEU A 1 13.64 10.63 -34.03
CA LEU A 1 12.88 10.45 -35.29
C LEU A 1 13.14 11.58 -36.29
N LYS A 2 13.04 12.86 -35.86
CA LYS A 2 13.33 14.05 -36.69
C LYS A 2 14.74 14.03 -37.33
N GLU A 3 15.77 13.66 -36.58
CA GLU A 3 17.14 13.54 -37.11
C GLU A 3 17.30 12.48 -38.21
N LEU A 4 16.47 11.43 -38.23
CA LEU A 4 16.57 10.38 -39.24
C LEU A 4 15.98 10.86 -40.58
N VAL A 5 14.99 11.74 -40.55
CA VAL A 5 14.47 12.44 -41.74
C VAL A 5 15.49 13.45 -42.24
N GLU A 6 16.11 14.24 -41.34
CA GLU A 6 17.18 15.19 -41.70
C GLU A 6 18.41 14.50 -42.29
N LYS A 7 18.71 13.26 -41.85
CA LYS A 7 19.76 12.41 -42.40
C LYS A 7 19.31 11.62 -43.66
N ASN A 8 18.13 11.89 -44.22
CA ASN A 8 17.53 11.20 -45.38
C ASN A 8 17.43 9.66 -45.23
N LYS A 9 17.42 9.15 -43.99
CA LYS A 9 17.36 7.71 -43.71
C LYS A 9 15.94 7.14 -43.74
N ILE A 10 14.93 7.99 -43.72
CA ILE A 10 13.52 7.63 -43.84
C ILE A 10 12.79 8.69 -44.68
N SER A 11 11.82 8.26 -45.46
CA SER A 11 10.97 9.17 -46.25
C SER A 11 10.18 10.10 -45.33
N PRO A 12 10.00 11.39 -45.69
CA PRO A 12 9.13 12.31 -44.98
C PRO A 12 7.71 11.76 -44.78
N ASP A 13 7.19 11.05 -45.78
CA ASP A 13 5.84 10.46 -45.73
C ASP A 13 5.73 9.38 -44.64
N LEU A 14 6.75 8.51 -44.52
CA LEU A 14 6.81 7.48 -43.47
C LEU A 14 6.96 8.10 -42.08
N TYR A 15 7.68 9.22 -41.99
CA TYR A 15 7.80 9.97 -40.74
C TYR A 15 6.46 10.57 -40.33
N GLU A 16 5.73 11.18 -41.25
CA GLU A 16 4.43 11.80 -40.98
C GLU A 16 3.39 10.74 -40.59
N GLU A 17 3.35 9.60 -41.28
CA GLU A 17 2.48 8.47 -40.93
C GLU A 17 2.78 7.94 -39.52
N LEU A 18 4.06 7.76 -39.19
CA LEU A 18 4.48 7.28 -37.87
C LEU A 18 4.22 8.31 -36.77
N GLN A 19 4.44 9.60 -37.04
CA GLN A 19 4.11 10.67 -36.09
C GLN A 19 2.60 10.70 -35.81
N LYS A 20 1.78 10.58 -36.86
CA LYS A 20 0.33 10.54 -36.74
C LYS A 20 -0.16 9.32 -35.96
N SER A 21 0.46 8.15 -36.15
CA SER A 21 0.10 6.95 -35.40
C SER A 21 0.46 7.05 -33.92
N PHE A 22 1.63 7.60 -33.59
CA PHE A 22 2.02 7.86 -32.20
C PHE A 22 1.12 8.89 -31.53
N GLU A 23 0.80 10.00 -32.21
CA GLU A 23 -0.11 11.01 -31.66
C GLU A 23 -1.51 10.44 -31.44
N GLY A 24 -1.99 9.61 -32.38
CA GLY A 24 -3.26 8.90 -32.24
C GLY A 24 -3.30 7.99 -31.01
N ALA A 25 -2.28 7.13 -30.85
CA ALA A 25 -2.15 6.23 -29.70
C ALA A 25 -2.01 7.00 -28.39
N LEU A 26 -1.22 8.08 -28.37
CA LEU A 26 -1.05 8.94 -27.21
C LEU A 26 -2.35 9.61 -26.80
N ASN A 27 -3.12 10.13 -27.76
CA ASN A 27 -4.40 10.75 -27.49
C ASN A 27 -5.43 9.73 -26.97
N GLN A 28 -5.43 8.51 -27.53
CA GLN A 28 -6.26 7.42 -27.00
C GLN A 28 -5.90 7.11 -25.54
N LEU A 29 -4.61 6.92 -25.23
CA LEU A 29 -4.15 6.63 -23.88
C LEU A 29 -4.52 7.75 -22.89
N LYS A 30 -4.40 9.02 -23.30
CA LYS A 30 -4.84 10.17 -22.49
C LYS A 30 -6.34 10.14 -22.20
N ASN A 31 -7.16 9.78 -23.19
CA ASN A 31 -8.61 9.69 -23.01
C ASN A 31 -9.01 8.52 -22.09
N GLU A 32 -8.35 7.38 -22.23
CA GLU A 32 -8.55 6.23 -21.34
C GLU A 32 -8.15 6.56 -19.89
N ALA A 33 -7.02 7.23 -19.70
CA ALA A 33 -6.59 7.71 -18.38
C ALA A 33 -7.61 8.67 -17.75
N LYS A 34 -8.14 9.64 -18.50
CA LYS A 34 -9.21 10.53 -18.02
C LYS A 34 -10.48 9.77 -17.65
N SER A 35 -10.90 8.81 -18.48
CA SER A 35 -12.06 7.98 -18.19
C SER A 35 -11.85 7.14 -16.92
N LEU A 36 -10.64 6.65 -16.69
CA LEU A 36 -10.27 5.93 -15.47
C LEU A 36 -10.29 6.85 -14.24
N MET A 37 -9.79 8.09 -14.34
CA MET A 37 -9.89 9.07 -13.25
C MET A 37 -11.33 9.32 -12.83
N GLU A 38 -12.25 9.49 -13.80
CA GLU A 38 -13.67 9.67 -13.49
C GLU A 38 -14.29 8.43 -12.81
N LYS A 39 -13.82 7.22 -13.15
CA LYS A 39 -14.24 5.99 -12.46
C LYS A 39 -13.73 5.98 -11.02
N ILE A 40 -12.47 6.34 -10.81
CA ILE A 40 -11.87 6.44 -9.47
C ILE A 40 -12.64 7.45 -8.62
N ASP A 41 -12.96 8.63 -9.17
CA ASP A 41 -13.76 9.65 -8.46
C ASP A 41 -15.13 9.12 -8.02
N ARG A 42 -15.80 8.33 -8.87
CA ARG A 42 -17.08 7.68 -8.51
C ARG A 42 -16.93 6.65 -7.39
N GLU A 43 -15.85 5.89 -7.38
CA GLU A 43 -15.56 4.91 -6.34
C GLU A 43 -15.18 5.57 -5.00
N ILE A 44 -14.41 6.66 -5.02
CA ILE A 44 -14.14 7.47 -3.82
C ILE A 44 -15.47 7.97 -3.22
N GLU A 45 -16.39 8.45 -4.05
CA GLU A 45 -17.72 8.87 -3.60
C GLU A 45 -18.57 7.71 -3.07
N ARG A 46 -18.41 6.50 -3.59
CA ARG A 46 -19.02 5.29 -3.01
C ARG A 46 -18.46 5.03 -1.61
N CYS A 47 -17.14 5.02 -1.44
CA CYS A 47 -16.51 4.82 -0.14
C CYS A 47 -16.95 5.88 0.87
N ASN A 48 -17.05 7.16 0.46
CA ASN A 48 -17.55 8.23 1.31
C ASN A 48 -18.99 7.97 1.79
N ARG A 49 -19.88 7.48 0.92
CA ARG A 49 -21.25 7.10 1.30
C ARG A 49 -21.26 5.90 2.26
N GLU A 50 -20.49 4.87 1.97
CA GLU A 50 -20.38 3.67 2.82
C GLU A 50 -19.87 4.03 4.22
N ILE A 51 -18.82 4.85 4.32
CA ILE A 51 -18.30 5.36 5.60
C ILE A 51 -19.40 6.11 6.37
N LYS A 52 -20.19 6.94 5.69
CA LYS A 52 -21.29 7.68 6.31
C LYS A 52 -22.39 6.74 6.84
N GLU A 53 -22.78 5.74 6.05
CA GLU A 53 -23.77 4.74 6.43
C GLU A 53 -23.29 3.89 7.62
N LEU A 54 -22.03 3.47 7.63
CA LEU A 54 -21.42 2.73 8.74
C LEU A 54 -21.37 3.56 10.02
N ASN A 55 -21.10 4.87 9.93
CA ASN A 55 -21.18 5.76 11.09
C ASN A 55 -22.62 5.89 11.62
N TYR A 56 -23.62 5.94 10.75
CA TYR A 56 -25.00 5.87 11.22
C TYR A 56 -25.31 4.53 11.87
N ALA A 57 -24.89 3.42 11.28
CA ALA A 57 -25.08 2.08 11.87
C ALA A 57 -24.45 1.98 13.26
N LEU A 58 -23.26 2.56 13.45
CA LEU A 58 -22.60 2.63 14.76
C LEU A 58 -23.46 3.37 15.80
N VAL A 59 -23.99 4.55 15.43
CA VAL A 59 -24.86 5.33 16.32
C VAL A 59 -26.15 4.57 16.66
N HIS A 60 -26.77 3.88 15.69
CA HIS A 60 -27.98 3.09 15.94
C HIS A 60 -27.67 1.92 16.87
N LEU A 61 -26.55 1.23 16.66
CA LEU A 61 -26.11 0.12 17.50
C LEU A 61 -25.92 0.57 18.96
N GLU A 62 -25.29 1.73 19.17
CA GLU A 62 -25.11 2.32 20.52
C GLU A 62 -26.46 2.60 21.19
N VAL A 63 -27.41 3.19 20.45
CA VAL A 63 -28.75 3.48 20.97
C VAL A 63 -29.50 2.19 21.32
N GLU A 64 -29.47 1.18 20.44
CA GLU A 64 -30.12 -0.13 20.66
C GLU A 64 -29.54 -0.85 21.89
N HIS A 65 -28.23 -0.75 22.11
CA HIS A 65 -27.58 -1.30 23.29
C HIS A 65 -28.03 -0.58 24.57
N GLU A 66 -28.00 0.76 24.58
CA GLU A 66 -28.33 1.57 25.76
C GLU A 66 -29.79 1.39 26.21
N ILE A 67 -30.71 1.19 25.26
CA ILE A 67 -32.13 0.92 25.59
C ILE A 67 -32.42 -0.57 25.88
N GLY A 68 -31.38 -1.41 25.89
CA GLY A 68 -31.47 -2.83 26.20
C GLY A 68 -32.19 -3.68 25.13
N GLN A 69 -32.23 -3.23 23.87
CA GLN A 69 -32.79 -4.01 22.77
C GLN A 69 -31.86 -5.13 22.30
N ILE A 70 -30.56 -4.97 22.50
CA ILE A 70 -29.53 -5.97 22.17
C ILE A 70 -28.71 -6.33 23.40
N ASP A 71 -28.27 -7.58 23.48
CA ASP A 71 -27.38 -8.06 24.53
C ASP A 71 -25.92 -7.69 24.24
N GLU A 72 -25.08 -7.68 25.29
CA GLU A 72 -23.65 -7.32 25.22
C GLU A 72 -22.86 -8.12 24.17
N HIS A 73 -23.17 -9.41 24.00
CA HIS A 73 -22.44 -10.26 23.05
C HIS A 73 -22.80 -9.89 21.60
N SER A 74 -24.08 -9.70 21.33
CA SER A 74 -24.58 -9.19 20.04
C SER A 74 -24.02 -7.80 19.72
N TYR A 75 -24.00 -6.89 20.72
CA TYR A 75 -23.42 -5.55 20.60
C TYR A 75 -21.94 -5.60 20.22
N THR A 76 -21.12 -6.32 20.99
CA THR A 76 -19.68 -6.45 20.76
C THR A 76 -19.39 -7.01 19.37
N THR A 77 -20.10 -8.07 18.96
CA THR A 77 -19.93 -8.69 17.64
C THR A 77 -20.26 -7.72 16.50
N ALA A 78 -21.35 -6.95 16.64
CA ALA A 78 -21.75 -5.97 15.63
C ALA A 78 -20.79 -4.79 15.57
N LEU A 79 -20.32 -4.32 16.74
CA LEU A 79 -19.35 -3.23 16.86
C LEU A 79 -18.05 -3.57 16.14
N GLU A 80 -17.48 -4.75 16.41
CA GLU A 80 -16.27 -5.24 15.75
C GLU A 80 -16.43 -5.26 14.22
N ARG A 81 -17.56 -5.79 13.73
CA ARG A 81 -17.85 -5.83 12.28
C ARG A 81 -17.95 -4.45 11.66
N ILE A 82 -18.64 -3.51 12.30
CA ILE A 82 -18.78 -2.13 11.79
C ILE A 82 -17.40 -1.46 11.75
N GLN A 83 -16.59 -1.64 12.79
CA GLN A 83 -15.22 -1.09 12.84
C GLN A 83 -14.31 -1.67 11.75
N GLU A 84 -14.37 -2.98 11.50
CA GLU A 84 -13.64 -3.61 10.40
C GLU A 84 -14.06 -3.05 9.04
N CYS A 85 -15.38 -2.88 8.82
CA CYS A 85 -15.89 -2.28 7.59
C CYS A 85 -15.44 -0.82 7.43
N LEU A 86 -15.47 -0.02 8.50
CA LEU A 86 -14.98 1.35 8.48
C LEU A 86 -13.49 1.41 8.11
N LYS A 87 -12.67 0.55 8.72
CA LYS A 87 -11.24 0.46 8.40
C LYS A 87 -11.02 0.11 6.93
N ARG A 88 -11.75 -0.89 6.42
CA ARG A 88 -11.67 -1.33 5.02
C ARG A 88 -12.05 -0.21 4.05
N ALA A 89 -13.19 0.45 4.27
CA ALA A 89 -13.67 1.51 3.40
C ALA A 89 -12.74 2.74 3.40
N ASN A 90 -12.14 3.08 4.55
CA ASN A 90 -11.15 4.16 4.62
C ASN A 90 -9.85 3.80 3.89
N ASN A 91 -9.35 2.57 4.04
CA ASN A 91 -8.16 2.12 3.33
C ASN A 91 -8.37 2.12 1.82
N GLU A 92 -9.50 1.56 1.36
CA GLU A 92 -9.87 1.55 -0.06
C GLU A 92 -9.95 2.97 -0.63
N LYS A 93 -10.60 3.89 0.10
CA LYS A 93 -10.65 5.31 -0.28
C LYS A 93 -9.25 5.91 -0.41
N SER A 94 -8.39 5.70 0.58
CA SER A 94 -7.02 6.23 0.58
C SER A 94 -6.21 5.68 -0.60
N ASP A 95 -6.34 4.40 -0.92
CA ASP A 95 -5.67 3.77 -2.05
C ASP A 95 -6.15 4.35 -3.39
N LEU A 96 -7.46 4.57 -3.52
CA LEU A 96 -8.06 5.21 -4.69
C LEU A 96 -7.59 6.67 -4.85
N GLU A 97 -7.51 7.44 -3.77
CA GLU A 97 -7.00 8.82 -3.77
C GLU A 97 -5.52 8.87 -4.18
N ALA A 98 -4.71 7.92 -3.69
CA ALA A 98 -3.32 7.78 -4.09
C ALA A 98 -3.18 7.41 -5.57
N LEU A 99 -3.99 6.46 -6.06
CA LEU A 99 -4.01 6.07 -7.48
C LEU A 99 -4.43 7.23 -8.38
N ARG A 100 -5.46 7.97 -7.98
CA ARG A 100 -5.93 9.18 -8.69
C ARG A 100 -4.82 10.21 -8.82
N SER A 101 -4.10 10.46 -7.73
CA SER A 101 -3.01 11.44 -7.68
C SER A 101 -1.86 11.02 -8.59
N ARG A 102 -1.45 9.74 -8.55
CA ARG A 102 -0.44 9.18 -9.47
C ARG A 102 -0.84 9.32 -10.94
N LEU A 103 -2.10 9.03 -11.27
CA LEU A 103 -2.60 9.14 -12.64
C LEU A 103 -2.66 10.60 -13.12
N SER A 104 -3.01 11.52 -12.23
CA SER A 104 -2.98 12.96 -12.49
C SER A 104 -1.57 13.45 -12.79
N ASN A 105 -0.58 13.07 -11.97
CA ASN A 105 0.82 13.44 -12.16
C ASN A 105 1.36 12.90 -13.49
N LEU A 106 1.02 11.64 -13.82
CA LEU A 106 1.39 11.03 -15.10
C LEU A 106 0.82 11.79 -16.30
N LEU A 107 -0.43 12.27 -16.22
CA LEU A 107 -1.07 13.06 -17.27
C LEU A 107 -0.46 14.47 -17.44
N LEU A 108 0.06 15.05 -16.36
CA LEU A 108 0.76 16.33 -16.35
C LEU A 108 2.22 16.20 -16.83
N GLY A 109 2.71 14.97 -17.00
CA GLY A 109 4.11 14.70 -17.35
C GLY A 109 5.08 14.88 -16.19
N GLU A 110 4.57 14.95 -14.95
CA GLU A 110 5.36 14.99 -13.73
C GLU A 110 5.76 13.56 -13.36
N PHE A 111 6.92 13.13 -13.84
CA PHE A 111 7.58 11.93 -13.35
C PHE A 111 8.38 12.30 -12.10
N GLU A 112 7.81 12.06 -10.92
CA GLU A 112 8.66 11.94 -9.74
C GLU A 112 9.47 10.65 -9.88
N SER A 113 10.77 10.79 -10.10
CA SER A 113 11.74 9.71 -10.05
C SER A 113 11.75 9.10 -8.66
N THR A 114 10.86 8.14 -8.40
CA THR A 114 10.98 7.23 -7.26
C THR A 114 12.05 6.18 -7.60
N SER A 115 13.30 6.65 -7.72
CA SER A 115 14.46 5.80 -7.49
C SER A 115 14.52 5.54 -5.99
N ASN A 116 14.13 4.33 -5.58
CA ASN A 116 14.79 3.47 -4.59
C ASN A 116 13.77 2.49 -4.00
N GLU A 117 13.64 1.32 -4.62
CA GLU A 117 13.47 0.10 -3.84
C GLU A 117 14.27 -1.03 -4.49
N THR A 118 15.29 -1.43 -3.75
CA THR A 118 16.29 -2.44 -4.05
C THR A 118 15.63 -3.78 -4.30
N LEU A 119 15.63 -4.23 -5.56
CA LEU A 119 15.39 -5.61 -5.93
C LEU A 119 16.63 -6.43 -5.54
N GLY A 120 16.63 -6.96 -4.32
CA GLY A 120 17.62 -7.92 -3.86
C GLY A 120 17.36 -9.28 -4.49
N THR A 121 17.86 -9.50 -5.69
CA THR A 121 18.04 -10.83 -6.26
C THR A 121 19.35 -11.40 -5.71
N THR A 122 19.28 -12.24 -4.68
CA THR A 122 20.38 -13.18 -4.36
C THR A 122 20.20 -14.41 -5.23
N GLU A 123 20.99 -14.48 -6.29
CA GLU A 123 21.23 -15.69 -7.07
C GLU A 123 22.14 -16.62 -6.24
N GLU A 124 21.62 -17.78 -5.82
CA GLU A 124 22.41 -18.92 -5.36
C GLU A 124 22.29 -20.05 -6.40
N GLU A 125 23.38 -20.36 -7.11
CA GLU A 125 23.70 -21.73 -7.56
C GLU A 125 25.23 -21.93 -7.56
N VAL A 126 25.75 -22.75 -6.63
CA VAL A 126 26.17 -24.16 -6.79
C VAL A 126 27.66 -24.31 -7.12
N ASN A 127 28.37 -25.03 -6.23
CA ASN A 127 29.40 -25.98 -6.68
C ASN A 127 29.57 -27.13 -5.68
N THR A 128 29.58 -28.32 -6.27
CA THR A 128 29.61 -29.68 -5.72
C THR A 128 31.05 -30.18 -5.57
N ALA A 129 31.38 -30.96 -4.52
CA ALA A 129 32.22 -32.19 -4.60
C ALA A 129 32.56 -32.82 -3.21
N GLU A 130 31.93 -33.96 -2.96
CA GLU A 130 32.44 -35.26 -2.46
C GLU A 130 33.40 -35.44 -1.25
N ALA A 131 32.87 -36.22 -0.29
CA ALA A 131 33.41 -37.43 0.34
C ALA A 131 34.63 -37.38 1.30
N ASN A 132 34.37 -37.64 2.61
CA ASN A 132 34.90 -38.86 3.26
C ASN A 132 34.27 -39.14 4.65
N THR A 133 33.72 -40.35 4.76
CA THR A 133 33.66 -41.29 5.91
C THR A 133 34.14 -40.84 7.31
N SER A 134 33.33 -41.06 8.36
CA SER A 134 33.30 -42.33 9.13
C SER A 134 32.56 -42.23 10.48
N ALA A 135 31.57 -43.10 10.67
CA ALA A 135 31.27 -43.91 11.86
C ALA A 135 30.63 -43.33 13.16
N ILE A 136 29.50 -43.97 13.52
CA ILE A 136 29.14 -44.61 14.82
C ILE A 136 28.09 -43.94 15.74
N SER A 137 26.90 -44.57 15.72
CA SER A 137 26.06 -45.10 16.82
C SER A 137 25.29 -44.20 17.82
N GLU A 138 23.97 -44.39 17.84
CA GLU A 138 23.02 -44.15 18.98
C GLU A 138 23.30 -45.14 20.16
N PRO A 139 22.61 -45.15 21.34
CA PRO A 139 21.40 -44.39 21.77
C PRO A 139 21.35 -43.91 23.27
N THR A 140 20.27 -43.19 23.63
CA THR A 140 19.63 -43.05 24.99
C THR A 140 20.42 -42.25 26.06
N THR A 141 19.90 -41.24 26.77
CA THR A 141 18.94 -41.32 27.90
C THR A 141 18.51 -39.90 28.36
N MET A 142 17.39 -39.85 29.09
CA MET A 142 16.64 -38.71 29.63
C MET A 142 17.47 -37.70 30.46
N ASP A 143 17.12 -36.41 30.38
CA ASP A 143 16.92 -35.58 31.57
C ASP A 143 16.15 -34.27 31.30
N GLU A 144 15.46 -33.85 32.34
CA GLU A 144 14.45 -32.80 32.49
C GLU A 144 15.09 -31.41 32.71
N GLN A 145 14.70 -30.36 31.96
CA GLN A 145 14.76 -28.97 32.45
C GLN A 145 14.05 -27.93 31.55
N ALA A 146 13.18 -27.15 32.18
CA ALA A 146 12.51 -25.96 31.64
C ALA A 146 13.50 -24.80 31.36
N GLN A 147 13.35 -24.11 30.23
CA GLN A 147 14.03 -22.83 29.90
C GLN A 147 13.05 -21.92 29.16
N SER A 148 12.35 -21.01 29.85
CA SER A 148 12.65 -19.57 30.03
C SER A 148 12.77 -18.78 28.72
N ALA A 149 11.69 -18.07 28.37
CA ALA A 149 11.64 -17.11 27.27
C ALA A 149 12.66 -15.97 27.45
N PRO A 150 13.24 -15.43 26.37
CA PRO A 150 14.20 -14.32 26.44
C PRO A 150 13.53 -13.03 26.94
N PRO A 151 14.20 -12.21 27.77
CA PRO A 151 13.61 -11.02 28.36
C PRO A 151 13.44 -9.90 27.33
N LEU A 152 12.26 -9.28 27.33
CA LEU A 152 11.91 -8.15 26.48
C LEU A 152 12.72 -6.89 26.83
N PRO A 153 13.07 -6.03 25.85
CA PRO A 153 13.80 -4.80 26.10
C PRO A 153 12.97 -3.77 26.89
N PRO A 154 13.62 -2.93 27.72
CA PRO A 154 12.93 -1.92 28.51
C PRO A 154 12.35 -0.80 27.62
N PRO A 155 11.19 -0.22 28.00
CA PRO A 155 10.57 0.86 27.25
C PRO A 155 11.40 2.15 27.36
N PRO A 156 11.35 3.02 26.33
CA PRO A 156 12.12 4.27 26.30
C PRO A 156 11.59 5.29 27.32
N VAL A 157 12.54 5.98 27.97
CA VAL A 157 12.25 7.04 28.95
C VAL A 157 12.06 8.37 28.23
N VAL A 158 10.89 8.99 28.39
CA VAL A 158 10.60 10.34 27.89
C VAL A 158 11.03 11.37 28.94
N VAL A 159 12.00 12.21 28.61
CA VAL A 159 12.44 13.33 29.46
C VAL A 159 11.66 14.58 29.05
N TYR A 160 10.86 15.13 29.96
CA TYR A 160 10.20 16.42 29.75
C TYR A 160 11.20 17.54 29.98
N VAL A 161 11.57 18.26 28.92
CA VAL A 161 12.31 19.51 29.02
C VAL A 161 11.32 20.61 29.40
N LYS A 162 11.50 21.18 30.59
CA LYS A 162 10.73 22.34 31.04
C LYS A 162 11.35 23.60 30.41
N GLU A 163 10.78 24.07 29.32
CA GLU A 163 11.04 25.39 28.74
C GLU A 163 10.72 26.46 29.80
N ALA A 164 11.75 27.12 30.32
CA ALA A 164 11.62 28.31 31.13
C ALA A 164 11.47 29.49 30.17
N GLY A 165 10.24 30.02 30.06
CA GLY A 165 9.95 31.19 29.25
C GLY A 165 10.82 32.37 29.67
N GLU A 166 11.61 32.87 28.73
CA GLU A 166 12.20 34.20 28.79
C GLU A 166 11.08 35.24 28.72
N SER A 167 10.75 35.81 29.87
CA SER A 167 9.97 37.04 29.95
C SER A 167 10.88 38.21 29.56
N SER A 168 10.78 38.69 28.32
CA SER A 168 11.33 39.98 27.90
C SER A 168 10.42 41.11 28.37
N LEU A 169 11.02 42.06 29.11
CA LEU A 169 10.50 43.38 29.46
C LEU A 169 11.35 44.41 28.73
#